data_AF-A0A075KN45-F1
#
_entry.id   AF-A0A075KN45-F1
#
_cell.length_a   1.000
_cell.length_b   1.000
_cell.length_c   1.000
_cell.angle_alpha   90.00
_cell.angle_beta   90.00
_cell.angle_gamma   90.00
#
_symmetry.space_group_name_H-M   'P 1'
#
loop_
_entity.id
_entity.type
_entity.pdbx_description
1 polymer ?
#
loop_
_entity_poly.entity_id
_entity_poly.type
_entity_poly.pdbx_seq_one_letter_code
_entity_poly.pdbx_strand_id
1 'polypeptide(L)'
;MIISNKQVQSVMKVYGEQNNVGKSAKTEKAQSAKGQDQVILSSGVQEFGQVLQRAVAMSDVRPAKVSELSKKIQAGTYQVDAKDVADKMIGRMLVDDLL
;
A
#
# COMPACT_ATOMS: atom_id res chain seq x y z
N MET A 1 12.76 14.45 17.50
CA MET A 1 12.29 15.22 16.33
C MET A 1 10.89 14.74 16.01
N ILE A 2 9.87 15.59 16.15
CA ILE A 2 8.46 15.20 15.96
C ILE A 2 7.96 15.94 14.72
N ILE A 3 7.79 15.22 13.60
CA ILE A 3 7.17 15.76 12.39
C ILE A 3 5.66 15.54 12.54
N SER A 4 4.88 16.62 12.46
CA SER A 4 3.43 16.54 12.64
C SER A 4 2.72 16.14 11.34
N ASN A 5 1.68 15.31 11.44
CA ASN A 5 0.89 14.86 10.29
C ASN A 5 0.27 16.04 9.50
N LYS A 6 -0.01 17.15 10.17
CA LYS A 6 -0.52 18.39 9.54
C LYS A 6 0.49 19.02 8.58
N GLN A 7 1.78 18.94 8.90
CA GLN A 7 2.83 19.43 8.02
C GLN A 7 2.86 18.59 6.73
N VAL A 8 2.78 17.27 6.84
CA VAL A 8 2.75 16.34 5.69
C VAL A 8 1.52 16.58 4.79
N GLN A 9 0.35 16.86 5.35
CA GLN A 9 -0.84 17.16 4.55
C GLN A 9 -0.72 18.48 3.78
N SER A 10 -0.08 19.49 4.38
CA SER A 10 0.11 20.80 3.74
C SER A 10 1.05 20.71 2.53
N VAL A 11 2.15 19.95 2.61
CA VAL A 11 3.03 19.74 1.45
C VAL A 11 2.37 18.89 0.36
N MET A 12 1.56 17.88 0.72
CA MET A 12 0.81 17.10 -0.27
C MET A 12 -0.20 17.94 -1.06
N LYS A 13 -0.84 18.92 -0.41
CA LYS A 13 -1.82 19.80 -1.07
C LYS A 13 -1.16 20.75 -2.07
N VAL A 14 -0.02 21.34 -1.72
CA VAL A 14 0.76 22.21 -2.60
C VAL A 14 1.28 21.44 -3.82
N TYR A 15 1.71 20.18 -3.64
CA TYR A 15 2.12 19.32 -4.75
C TYR A 15 0.97 18.95 -5.69
N GLY A 16 -0.23 18.69 -5.16
CA GLY A 16 -1.41 18.39 -5.96
C GLY A 16 -1.91 19.60 -6.79
N GLU A 17 -1.78 20.80 -6.25
CA GLU A 17 -2.15 22.05 -6.93
C GLU A 17 -1.13 22.43 -8.02
N GLN A 18 0.17 22.16 -7.81
CA GLN A 18 1.22 22.45 -8.78
C GLN A 18 1.11 21.60 -10.06
N ASN A 19 0.48 20.42 -10.00
CA ASN A 19 0.27 19.55 -11.16
C ASN A 19 -0.90 19.98 -12.07
N ASN A 20 -1.73 20.95 -11.64
CA ASN A 20 -2.87 21.45 -12.42
C ASN A 20 -2.58 22.77 -13.19
N VAL A 21 -1.41 23.40 -13.00
CA VAL A 21 -1.09 24.70 -13.62
C VAL A 21 -0.35 24.56 -14.97
N GLY A 22 0.04 23.34 -15.36
CA GLY A 22 0.93 23.08 -16.49
C GLY A 22 0.31 23.01 -17.89
N LYS A 23 -0.81 23.70 -18.20
CA LYS A 23 -1.41 23.66 -19.55
C LYS A 23 -1.33 24.93 -20.39
N SER A 24 -0.66 25.98 -19.95
CA SER A 24 -0.49 27.18 -20.78
C SER A 24 0.87 27.85 -20.62
N ALA A 25 1.45 28.15 -21.78
CA ALA A 25 2.48 29.17 -22.05
C ALA A 25 3.96 28.85 -21.73
N LYS A 26 4.65 28.39 -22.78
CA LYS A 26 5.96 28.86 -23.29
C LYS A 26 6.50 30.14 -22.62
N THR A 27 7.76 30.15 -22.15
CA THR A 27 8.77 31.22 -22.35
C THR A 27 10.12 30.80 -21.75
N GLU A 28 11.19 31.15 -22.48
CA GLU A 28 12.61 30.89 -22.23
C GLU A 28 13.21 31.68 -21.03
N LYS A 29 14.41 31.24 -20.62
CA LYS A 29 15.40 31.90 -19.74
C LYS A 29 15.06 32.02 -18.25
N ALA A 30 15.79 31.24 -17.44
CA ALA A 30 16.70 31.80 -16.43
C ALA A 30 17.57 30.67 -15.86
N GLN A 31 18.89 30.82 -15.97
CA GLN A 31 19.82 30.20 -15.05
C GLN A 31 19.45 30.69 -13.64
N SER A 32 18.88 29.82 -12.82
CA SER A 32 18.84 30.01 -11.38
C SER A 32 19.56 28.84 -10.74
N ALA A 33 20.82 29.06 -10.39
CA ALA A 33 21.51 28.27 -9.39
C ALA A 33 20.69 28.37 -8.09
N LYS A 34 20.00 27.30 -7.73
CA LYS A 34 19.47 27.08 -6.39
C LYS A 34 19.53 25.58 -6.19
N GLY A 35 20.43 25.13 -5.32
CA GLY A 35 20.50 23.75 -4.88
C GLY A 35 19.10 23.31 -4.47
N GLN A 36 18.46 22.53 -5.33
CA GLN A 36 17.28 21.79 -4.97
C GLN A 36 17.80 20.62 -4.16
N ASP A 37 17.47 20.55 -2.88
CA ASP A 37 17.64 19.32 -2.10
C ASP A 37 16.89 18.21 -2.84
N GLN A 38 17.66 17.42 -3.57
CA GLN A 38 17.13 16.40 -4.46
C GLN A 38 17.02 15.12 -3.63
N VAL A 39 15.80 14.79 -3.23
CA VAL A 39 15.54 13.54 -2.51
C VAL A 39 15.49 12.41 -3.55
N ILE A 40 16.65 11.79 -3.80
CA ILE A 40 16.73 10.59 -4.62
C ILE A 40 16.32 9.42 -3.73
N LEU A 41 15.09 8.92 -3.89
CA LEU A 41 14.70 7.66 -3.28
C LEU A 41 15.64 6.56 -3.79
N SER A 42 16.14 5.73 -2.88
CA SER A 42 16.91 4.55 -3.29
C SER A 42 16.05 3.67 -4.20
N SER A 43 16.69 3.00 -5.15
CA SER A 43 16.01 2.09 -6.09
C SER A 43 15.14 1.06 -5.36
N GLY A 44 15.60 0.55 -4.22
CA GLY A 44 14.85 -0.41 -3.40
C GLY A 44 13.51 0.12 -2.86
N VAL A 45 13.41 1.41 -2.50
CA VAL A 45 12.15 1.99 -2.02
C VAL A 45 11.17 2.19 -3.18
N GLN A 46 11.66 2.54 -4.37
CA GLN A 46 10.82 2.68 -5.55
C GLN A 46 10.25 1.33 -6.00
N GLU A 47 11.07 0.29 -6.02
CA GLU A 47 10.64 -1.08 -6.34
C GLU A 47 9.63 -1.60 -5.32
N PHE A 48 9.89 -1.41 -4.02
CA PHE A 48 8.97 -1.80 -2.96
C PHE A 48 7.61 -1.09 -3.08
N GLY A 49 7.61 0.23 -3.33
CA GLY A 49 6.38 1.00 -3.53
C GLY A 49 5.53 0.49 -4.68
N GLN A 50 6.17 0.13 -5.81
CA GLN A 50 5.45 -0.46 -6.95
C GLN A 50 4.87 -1.84 -6.62
N VAL A 51 5.61 -2.69 -5.90
CA VAL A 51 5.13 -4.01 -5.48
C VAL A 51 3.97 -3.88 -4.50
N LEU A 52 4.07 -2.97 -3.52
CA LEU A 52 3.01 -2.70 -2.56
C LEU A 52 1.75 -2.18 -3.25
N GLN A 53 1.89 -1.24 -4.20
CA GLN A 53 0.77 -0.69 -4.95
C GLN A 53 0.07 -1.78 -5.78
N ARG A 54 0.83 -2.67 -6.42
CA ARG A 54 0.26 -3.83 -7.12
C ARG A 54 -0.42 -4.77 -6.14
N ALA A 55 0.15 -5.00 -4.96
CA ALA A 55 -0.42 -5.90 -3.96
C ALA A 55 -1.74 -5.38 -3.39
N VAL A 56 -1.84 -4.08 -3.12
CA VAL A 56 -3.09 -3.43 -2.66
C VAL A 56 -4.13 -3.35 -3.78
N ALA A 57 -3.71 -3.22 -5.03
CA ALA A 57 -4.63 -3.21 -6.18
C ALA A 57 -5.18 -4.60 -6.55
N MET A 58 -4.64 -5.68 -5.96
CA MET A 58 -5.20 -7.02 -6.14
C MET A 58 -6.56 -7.13 -5.45
N SER A 59 -7.45 -7.93 -6.01
CA SER A 59 -8.73 -8.25 -5.39
C SER A 59 -8.52 -8.94 -4.04
N ASP A 60 -9.22 -8.47 -3.01
CA ASP A 60 -9.26 -9.08 -1.67
C ASP A 60 -9.70 -10.56 -1.73
N VAL A 61 -10.55 -10.88 -2.71
CA VAL A 61 -11.00 -12.25 -2.95
C VAL A 61 -10.12 -12.94 -3.97
N ARG A 62 -9.63 -14.13 -3.61
CA ARG A 62 -8.87 -15.04 -4.48
C ARG A 62 -9.79 -16.13 -5.05
N PRO A 63 -10.43 -15.92 -6.23
CA PRO A 63 -11.47 -16.81 -6.74
C PRO A 63 -10.99 -18.24 -6.97
N ALA A 64 -9.75 -18.43 -7.42
CA ALA A 64 -9.16 -19.77 -7.61
C ALA A 64 -9.10 -20.56 -6.29
N LYS A 65 -8.70 -19.91 -5.19
CA LYS A 65 -8.61 -20.54 -3.86
C LYS A 65 -10.00 -20.86 -3.31
N VAL A 66 -10.97 -19.97 -3.50
CA VAL A 66 -12.37 -20.21 -3.10
C VAL A 66 -12.94 -21.40 -3.86
N SER A 67 -12.72 -21.48 -5.17
CA SER A 67 -13.20 -22.60 -5.99
C SER A 67 -12.60 -23.93 -5.56
N GLU A 68 -11.28 -23.97 -5.30
CA GLU A 68 -10.60 -25.17 -4.82
C GLU A 68 -11.16 -25.67 -3.48
N LEU A 69 -11.31 -24.77 -2.50
CA LEU A 69 -11.84 -25.11 -1.19
C LEU A 69 -13.31 -25.54 -1.27
N SER A 70 -14.12 -24.85 -2.06
CA SER A 70 -15.53 -25.21 -2.28
C SER A 70 -15.66 -26.63 -2.84
N LYS A 71 -14.82 -27.01 -3.81
CA LYS A 71 -14.80 -28.38 -4.35
C LYS A 71 -14.43 -29.41 -3.29
N LYS A 72 -13.40 -29.14 -2.47
CA LYS A 72 -12.99 -30.05 -1.38
C LYS A 72 -14.10 -30.25 -0.35
N ILE A 73 -14.82 -29.18 -0.01
CA ILE A 73 -15.97 -29.22 0.90
C ILE A 73 -17.11 -30.06 0.31
N GLN A 74 -17.48 -29.81 -0.97
CA GLN A 74 -18.53 -30.58 -1.65
C GLN A 74 -18.18 -32.07 -1.78
N ALA A 75 -16.90 -32.38 -1.99
CA ALA A 75 -16.39 -33.74 -2.06
C ALA A 75 -16.26 -34.42 -0.69
N GLY A 76 -16.51 -33.72 0.42
CA GLY A 76 -16.33 -34.24 1.79
C GLY A 76 -14.87 -34.51 2.17
N THR A 77 -13.90 -34.04 1.39
CA THR A 77 -12.46 -34.24 1.61
C THR A 77 -11.79 -33.06 2.31
N TYR A 78 -12.58 -32.04 2.67
CA TYR A 78 -12.10 -30.93 3.47
C TYR A 78 -12.05 -31.34 4.95
N GLN A 79 -10.86 -31.69 5.41
CA GLN A 79 -10.59 -32.07 6.79
C GLN A 79 -9.62 -31.08 7.42
N VAL A 80 -10.02 -30.52 8.56
CA VAL A 80 -9.24 -29.53 9.32
C VAL A 80 -8.98 -30.11 10.70
N ASP A 81 -7.76 -29.96 11.19
CA ASP A 81 -7.41 -30.36 12.55
C ASP A 81 -8.06 -29.41 13.56
N ALA A 82 -8.64 -29.96 14.63
CA ALA A 82 -9.19 -29.17 15.73
C ALA A 82 -8.12 -28.27 16.38
N LYS A 83 -6.86 -28.73 16.41
CA LYS A 83 -5.72 -27.92 16.88
C LYS A 83 -5.52 -26.67 16.04
N ASP A 84 -5.57 -26.80 14.72
CA ASP A 84 -5.40 -25.65 13.81
C ASP A 84 -6.51 -24.61 14.01
N VAL A 85 -7.74 -25.07 14.28
CA VAL A 85 -8.87 -24.19 14.60
C VAL A 85 -8.61 -23.43 15.91
N ALA A 86 -8.22 -24.13 16.98
CA ALA A 86 -7.92 -23.52 18.27
C ALA A 86 -6.77 -22.51 18.19
N ASP A 87 -5.69 -22.86 17.49
CA ASP A 87 -4.53 -22.00 17.29
C ASP A 87 -4.95 -20.71 16.54
N LYS A 88 -5.86 -20.80 15.56
CA LYS A 88 -6.41 -19.61 14.87
C LYS A 88 -7.35 -18.78 15.74
N MET A 89 -8.17 -19.40 16.57
CA MET A 89 -9.06 -18.68 17.49
C MET A 89 -8.26 -17.86 18.50
N ILE A 90 -7.27 -18.49 19.16
CA ILE A 90 -6.40 -17.82 20.13
C ILE A 90 -5.59 -16.73 19.46
N GLY A 91 -4.96 -17.05 18.31
CA GLY A 91 -4.20 -16.06 17.55
C GLY A 91 -5.05 -14.85 17.14
N ARG A 92 -6.32 -15.06 16.77
CA ARG A 92 -7.23 -13.96 16.44
C ARG A 92 -7.56 -13.10 17.66
N MET A 93 -7.89 -13.72 18.79
CA MET A 93 -8.19 -13.03 20.04
C MET A 93 -7.04 -12.12 20.48
N LEU A 94 -5.81 -12.63 20.45
CA LEU A 94 -4.63 -11.84 20.82
C LEU A 94 -4.43 -10.62 19.92
N VAL A 95 -4.65 -10.75 18.61
CA VAL A 95 -4.53 -9.62 17.67
C VAL A 95 -5.62 -8.58 17.93
N ASP A 96 -6.85 -9.01 18.18
CA ASP A 96 -7.97 -8.09 18.44
C ASP A 96 -7.78 -7.33 19.77
N ASP A 97 -7.16 -7.93 20.80
CA ASP A 97 -6.84 -7.26 22.07
C ASP A 97 -5.66 -6.25 21.97
N LEU A 98 -4.79 -6.43 20.97
CA LEU A 98 -3.60 -5.60 20.75
C LEU A 98 -3.84 -4.38 19.86
N LEU A 99 -5.01 -4.27 19.23
CA LEU A 99 -5.41 -3.18 18.32
C LEU A 99 -6.39 -2.22 19.00
#